data_AF-A0A8H6KHN6-F1
#
_entry.id   AF-A0A8H6KHN6-F1
#
_cell.length_a   1.000
_cell.length_b   1.000
_cell.length_c   1.000
_cell.angle_alpha   90.00
_cell.angle_beta   90.00
_cell.angle_gamma   90.00
#
_symmetry.space_group_name_H-M   'P 1'
#
loop_
_entity.id
_entity.type
_entity.pdbx_description
1 polymer ?
#
loop_
_entity_poly.entity_id
_entity_poly.type
_entity_poly.pdbx_seq_one_letter_code
_entity_poly.pdbx_strand_id
1 'polypeptide(L)' 'MMQRLAGLNLDAGVLDVERQCGAAFPDGRLCGASLTCKRHSMSVKRAVAGRSAPYDTLLAAYQAERRSRAAADT' A
#
# COMPACT_ATOMS: atom_id res chain seq x y z
N MET A 1 -16.71 -20.85 1.31
CA MET A 1 -15.86 -19.76 1.84
C MET A 1 -14.39 -20.06 1.53
N MET A 2 -13.94 -19.86 0.29
CA MET A 2 -12.54 -20.06 -0.08
C MET A 2 -11.76 -18.78 0.19
N GLN A 3 -11.09 -18.74 1.34
CA GLN A 3 -10.22 -17.65 1.76
C GLN A 3 -9.02 -17.60 0.82
N ARG A 4 -8.94 -16.54 0.01
CA ARG A 4 -7.82 -16.23 -0.89
C ARG A 4 -6.54 -16.06 -0.05
N LEU A 5 -5.72 -17.10 0.03
CA LEU A 5 -4.36 -17.04 0.55
C LEU A 5 -3.46 -16.29 -0.46
N ALA A 6 -3.48 -14.97 -0.43
CA ALA A 6 -2.44 -14.15 -1.08
C ALA A 6 -1.55 -13.57 0.02
N GLY A 7 -0.51 -14.29 0.40
CA GLY A 7 0.36 -13.91 1.51
C GLY A 7 1.74 -14.55 1.54
N LEU A 8 2.25 -15.04 0.40
CA LEU A 8 3.65 -15.44 0.29
C LEU A 8 4.46 -14.22 -0.16
N ASN A 9 5.06 -13.54 0.82
CA ASN A 9 5.98 -12.43 0.63
C ASN A 9 7.38 -13.05 0.67
N LEU A 10 7.96 -13.38 -0.48
CA LEU A 10 9.23 -14.11 -0.57
C LEU A 10 10.36 -13.35 -1.27
N ASP A 11 10.14 -12.09 -1.62
CA ASP A 11 11.15 -11.33 -2.34
C ASP A 11 11.62 -10.21 -1.43
N ALA A 12 12.93 -10.12 -1.24
CA ALA A 12 13.60 -8.85 -0.91
C ALA A 12 13.42 -7.88 -2.10
N GLY A 13 12.17 -7.65 -2.49
CA GLY A 13 11.76 -6.83 -3.60
C GLY A 13 11.75 -5.38 -3.15
N VAL A 14 12.39 -4.55 -3.96
CA VAL A 14 12.35 -3.09 -3.85
C VAL A 14 10.94 -2.64 -3.45
N LEU A 15 10.86 -2.03 -2.27
CA LEU A 15 9.61 -1.60 -1.68
C LEU A 15 9.04 -0.45 -2.52
N ASP A 16 8.03 -0.75 -3.32
CA ASP A 16 7.41 0.22 -4.20
C ASP A 16 6.51 1.16 -3.40
N VAL A 17 7.08 2.28 -2.96
CA VAL A 17 6.39 3.32 -2.17
C VAL A 17 5.22 3.97 -2.93
N GLU A 18 5.12 3.79 -4.25
CA GLU A 18 4.02 4.31 -5.07
C GLU A 18 2.75 3.49 -4.91
N ARG A 19 2.87 2.19 -4.60
CA ARG A 19 1.74 1.24 -4.46
C ARG A 19 1.60 0.68 -3.05
N GLN A 20 2.64 0.83 -2.24
CA GLN A 20 2.76 0.29 -0.89
C GLN A 20 2.84 1.41 0.16
N CYS A 21 2.59 1.03 1.40
CA CYS A 21 2.54 1.93 2.54
C CYS A 21 3.90 2.59 2.79
N GLY A 22 4.99 1.82 2.77
CA GLY A 22 6.35 2.33 2.97
C GLY A 22 6.61 2.98 4.33
N ALA A 23 5.62 3.04 5.23
CA ALA A 23 5.80 3.58 6.57
C ALA A 23 6.71 2.68 7.41
N ALA A 24 7.58 3.29 8.20
CA ALA A 24 8.43 2.56 9.14
C ALA A 24 7.61 2.07 10.35
N PHE A 25 7.85 0.83 10.74
CA PHE A 25 7.46 0.31 12.04
C PHE A 25 8.44 0.78 13.12
N PRO A 26 8.06 0.68 14.42
CA PRO A 26 8.97 0.96 15.53
C PRO A 26 10.26 0.13 15.47
N ASP A 27 10.18 -1.08 14.92
CA ASP A 27 11.32 -1.99 14.74
C ASP A 27 12.26 -1.58 13.58
N GLY A 28 12.02 -0.45 12.90
CA GLY A 28 12.81 0.03 11.77
C GLY A 28 12.51 -0.62 10.42
N ARG A 29 11.66 -1.65 10.38
CA ARG A 29 11.19 -2.28 9.13
C ARG A 29 10.19 -1.40 8.40
N LEU A 30 10.20 -1.44 7.07
CA LEU A 30 9.23 -0.73 6.25
C LEU A 30 7.98 -1.57 5.95
N CYS A 31 6.83 -0.90 5.85
CA CYS A 31 5.55 -1.55 5.62
C CYS A 31 5.32 -1.86 4.14
N GLY A 32 5.49 -3.13 3.75
CA GLY A 32 5.18 -3.64 2.40
C GLY A 32 3.68 -3.88 2.12
N ALA A 33 2.78 -3.45 3.02
CA ALA A 33 1.34 -3.53 2.78
C ALA A 33 0.88 -2.46 1.77
N SER A 34 -0.33 -2.55 1.23
CA SER A 34 -0.86 -1.54 0.30
C SER A 34 -0.99 -0.14 0.92
N LEU A 35 -1.13 0.90 0.08
CA LEU A 35 -1.39 2.28 0.52
C LEU A 35 -2.55 2.41 1.51
N THR A 36 -3.58 1.57 1.40
CA THR A 36 -4.76 1.55 2.29
C THR A 36 -4.55 0.69 3.55
N CYS A 37 -3.32 0.37 3.95
CA CYS A 37 -3.10 -0.49 5.11
C CYS A 37 -3.73 0.12 6.39
N LYS A 38 -4.19 -0.78 7.27
CA LYS A 38 -4.78 -0.43 8.58
C LYS A 38 -3.76 -0.42 9.73
N ARG A 39 -2.47 -0.67 9.44
CA ARG A 39 -1.40 -0.74 10.45
C ARG A 39 -0.86 0.63 10.86
N HIS A 40 -1.08 1.66 10.03
CA HIS A 40 -0.57 3.01 10.26
C HIS A 40 -1.69 4.04 10.10
N SER A 41 -1.60 5.11 10.89
CA SER A 41 -2.46 6.29 10.75
C SER A 41 -2.14 7.07 9.48
N MET A 42 -3.05 7.98 9.07
CA MET A 42 -2.83 8.82 7.89
C MET A 42 -1.62 9.74 8.04
N SER A 43 -1.40 10.30 9.23
CA SER A 43 -0.25 11.18 9.49
C SER A 43 1.08 10.46 9.28
N VAL A 44 1.19 9.20 9.72
CA VAL A 44 2.40 8.39 9.54
C VAL A 44 2.63 8.06 8.06
N LYS A 45 1.57 7.67 7.34
CA LYS A 45 1.66 7.36 5.89
C LYS A 45 2.05 8.57 5.05
N ARG A 46 1.59 9.77 5.44
CA ARG A 46 1.95 11.04 4.78
C ARG A 46 3.39 11.49 5.05
N ALA A 47 4.00 11.07 6.16
CA ALA A 47 5.38 11.39 6.51
C ALA A 47 6.44 10.56 5.75
N VAL A 48 6.01 9.57 4.95
CA VAL A 48 6.92 8.72 4.17
C VAL A 48 7.55 9.52 3.03
N ALA A 49 8.86 9.74 3.12
CA ALA A 49 9.65 10.36 2.07
C ALA A 49 9.92 9.39 0.90
N GLY A 50 10.31 9.92 -0.26
CA GLY A 50 10.69 9.12 -1.44
C GLY A 50 9.54 8.70 -2.36
N ARG A 51 8.31 9.15 -2.08
CA ARG A 51 7.18 9.04 -3.01
C ARG A 51 7.34 10.06 -4.15
N SER A 52 6.91 9.72 -5.36
CA SER A 52 6.92 10.65 -6.51
C SER A 52 5.88 11.77 -6.34
N ALA A 53 4.82 11.49 -5.58
CA ALA A 53 3.70 12.38 -5.31
C ALA A 53 3.26 12.25 -3.84
N PRO A 54 2.55 13.25 -3.29
CA PRO A 54 1.99 13.15 -1.95
C PRO A 54 1.05 11.95 -1.81
N TYR A 55 1.00 11.39 -0.59
CA TYR A 55 0.24 10.18 -0.28
C TYR A 55 -1.22 10.25 -0.75
N ASP A 56 -1.88 11.39 -0.59
CA ASP A 56 -3.28 11.55 -0.97
C ASP A 56 -3.52 11.41 -2.48
N THR A 57 -2.61 11.92 -3.32
CA THR A 57 -2.66 11.75 -4.78
C THR A 57 -2.48 10.30 -5.18
N LEU A 58 -1.49 9.62 -4.58
CA LEU A 58 -1.25 8.20 -4.83
C LEU A 58 -2.42 7.33 -4.35
N LEU A 59 -3.01 7.67 -3.21
CA LEU A 59 -4.18 7.00 -2.68
C LEU A 59 -5.39 7.13 -3.61
N ALA A 60 -5.63 8.33 -4.17
CA ALA A 60 -6.71 8.56 -5.11
C ALA A 60 -6.52 7.74 -6.40
N ALA A 61 -5.32 7.76 -6.98
CA ALA A 61 -4.99 6.96 -8.16
C ALA A 61 -5.16 5.46 -7.90
N TYR A 62 -4.65 4.98 -6.76
CA TYR A 62 -4.78 3.58 -6.34
C TYR A 62 -6.23 3.15 -6.17
N GLN A 63 -7.08 4.00 -5.57
CA GLN A 63 -8.50 3.71 -5.41
C GLN A 63 -9.26 3.72 -6.74
N ALA A 64 -8.91 4.63 -7.65
CA ALA A 64 -9.49 4.70 -8.99
C ALA A 64 -9.19 3.42 -9.80
N GLU A 65 -7.93 2.99 -9.84
CA GLU A 65 -7.51 1.74 -10.50
C GLU A 65 -8.22 0.51 -9.91
N ARG A 66 -8.40 0.49 -8.59
CA ARG A 66 -9.10 -0.64 -7.94
C ARG A 66 -10.60 -0.63 -8.20
N ARG A 67 -11.22 0.54 -8.29
CA ARG A 67 -12.65 0.67 -8.58
C ARG A 67 -12.97 0.17 -9.99
N SER A 68 -12.16 0.53 -10.98
CA SER A 68 -12.33 0.04 -12.36
C SER A 68 -12.16 -1.48 -12.45
N ARG A 69 -11.21 -2.05 -11.69
CA ARG A 69 -10.99 -3.51 -11.67
C ARG A 69 -12.08 -4.29 -10.92
N ALA A 70 -12.68 -3.71 -9.87
CA ALA A 70 -13.76 -4.35 -9.11
C ALA A 70 -15.09 -4.34 -9.87
N ALA A 71 -15.34 -3.32 -10.71
CA ALA A 71 -16.55 -3.24 -11.53
C ALA A 71 -16.54 -4.20 -12.74
N ALA A 72 -15.40 -4.79 -13.08
CA ALA A 72 -15.26 -5.76 -14.17
C ALA A 72 -15.39 -7.23 -13.72
N ASP A 73 -15.54 -7.47 -12.41
CA ASP A 73 -15.67 -8.80 -11.77
C ASP A 73 -17.06 -8.95 -11.11
N THR A 74 -18.11 -8.51 -11.81
CA THR A 74 -19.54 -8.73 -11.48
C THR A 74 -20.25 -9.12 -12.76
#